data_AF-A0A8S1DLJ8-F1
#
_entry.id   AF-A0A8S1DLJ8-F1
#
_cell.length_a   1.000
_cell.length_b   1.000
_cell.length_c   1.000
_cell.angle_alpha   90.00
_cell.angle_beta   90.00
_cell.angle_gamma   90.00
#
_symmetry.space_group_name_H-M   'P 1'
#
loop_
_entity.id
_entity.type
_entity.pdbx_description
1 polymer ?
#
loop_
_entity_poly.entity_id
_entity_poly.type
_entity_poly.pdbx_seq_one_letter_code
_entity_poly.pdbx_strand_id
1 'polypeptide(L)'
;MSTEEAKSSHANDANEEAPTASSSSTTETSKTNNLLRIQQRKQQVYNWPRNKKILKLAIYSHCQAAECKCNGWKTPQAKSPQNKDETVQQLANFQDPCRNCKHTLQFHVQHLESKQDDDLNNLLGMVVDVENIFMSMNKELDSDTKRVYFYLFKLLRKNILTNMKPIIEGPLGQPPFEKPSIARGVTNFVFYKFGSLPSNEWQTVYDMAKMFLHCLNHWNFESPSSHQHNLTCDELSTYKINYTRWLVFCHVPAFCDSLPHFDTTEVFGRTFMKAVFQTVCRLLMEKCNNERDKMAPDKRVVVLTHFPRFLTALEEELNNPTSPIWDADFKPQAPLYLATQIENMEKASGNKPDEFEKLNPTGKSGFTTITIQTSAGKRRISESSEQLDAKKKKVIDVPEKVVSEVLASINNPVTTGAEAVFPENAPRDEAAKIEEQKGVITFVVVGNSITQPVKKQTIMWLIGLQNVFSHQLPRMPKEYISRLVFDPKHKTLALLKDGRAIGGICFRMFLSQGFTEIVFCAVTSNEQVKGYGTHLMNHLKDYHIRLNVLHFLTFADEFAIGYFKKQGFSKEIKMPKPQYNGYIKDYEGATLMHCHLNPRIVYTEFTSVIRKQKEVG
;
A
#
# COMPACT_ATOMS: atom_id res chain seq x y z
N MET A 1 0.61 24.97 47.89
CA MET A 1 0.29 26.35 47.49
C MET A 1 1.42 26.85 46.62
N SER A 2 1.08 27.36 45.43
CA SER A 2 1.83 28.36 44.65
C SER A 2 3.12 27.86 43.96
N THR A 3 3.11 27.55 42.66
CA THR A 3 3.12 28.41 41.45
C THR A 3 4.49 29.02 41.12
N GLU A 4 5.00 28.66 39.94
CA GLU A 4 5.84 29.46 39.02
C GLU A 4 6.06 28.59 37.76
N GLU A 5 6.14 29.05 36.52
CA GLU A 5 5.60 30.20 35.79
C GLU A 5 5.94 29.85 34.31
N ALA A 6 4.94 29.77 33.43
CA ALA A 6 5.16 29.60 31.99
C ALA A 6 4.92 30.97 31.31
N LYS A 7 5.93 31.47 30.59
CA LYS A 7 5.80 32.68 29.75
C LYS A 7 5.54 32.30 28.30
N SER A 8 4.48 32.88 27.76
CA SER A 8 4.08 32.87 26.35
C SER A 8 4.51 34.17 25.65
N SER A 9 4.58 34.13 24.31
CA SER A 9 4.30 35.22 23.34
C SER A 9 4.89 34.84 21.97
N HIS A 10 4.35 35.22 20.81
CA HIS A 10 3.01 35.50 20.32
C HIS A 10 3.09 35.36 18.78
N ALA A 11 1.98 34.87 18.20
CA ALA A 11 1.49 34.94 16.82
C ALA A 11 2.23 35.78 15.75
N ASN A 12 2.24 35.25 14.52
CA ASN A 12 1.81 36.00 13.33
C ASN A 12 1.16 35.06 12.30
N ASP A 13 -0.05 35.46 11.88
CA ASP A 13 -0.93 34.86 10.88
C ASP A 13 -0.50 35.30 9.46
N ALA A 14 -0.60 34.39 8.48
CA ALA A 14 -0.73 34.73 7.06
C ALA A 14 -1.33 33.54 6.28
N ASN A 15 -2.52 33.78 5.73
CA ASN A 15 -3.26 32.97 4.75
C ASN A 15 -2.40 32.52 3.56
N GLU A 16 -2.51 31.25 3.16
CA GLU A 16 -2.47 30.83 1.74
C GLU A 16 -3.05 29.42 1.55
N GLU A 17 -3.64 29.19 0.38
CA GLU A 17 -4.77 28.32 0.07
C GLU A 17 -4.46 26.80 0.05
N ALA A 18 -5.45 26.00 0.49
CA ALA A 18 -5.43 24.53 0.47
C ALA A 18 -5.83 23.98 -0.91
N PRO A 19 -5.06 23.05 -1.52
CA PRO A 19 -5.55 22.27 -2.66
C PRO A 19 -6.27 21.00 -2.19
N THR A 20 -7.44 20.82 -2.78
CA THR A 20 -8.45 19.77 -2.60
C THR A 20 -7.93 18.33 -2.68
N ALA A 21 -8.39 17.50 -1.74
CA ALA A 21 -8.16 16.06 -1.65
C ALA A 21 -9.01 15.26 -2.66
N SER A 22 -8.38 14.37 -3.44
CA SER A 22 -9.08 13.34 -4.20
C SER A 22 -8.17 12.12 -4.48
N SER A 23 -8.24 11.08 -3.63
CA SER A 23 -7.79 9.72 -4.00
C SER A 23 -8.31 8.66 -3.02
N SER A 24 -9.56 8.21 -3.18
CA SER A 24 -10.15 7.13 -2.37
C SER A 24 -10.29 5.78 -3.11
N SER A 25 -9.88 5.69 -4.39
CA SER A 25 -10.20 4.55 -5.26
C SER A 25 -9.27 3.31 -5.19
N THR A 26 -8.20 3.32 -4.38
CA THR A 26 -7.21 2.22 -4.28
C THR A 26 -7.34 1.33 -3.04
N THR A 27 -8.29 1.61 -2.15
CA THR A 27 -8.31 1.00 -0.80
C THR A 27 -8.92 -0.41 -0.74
N GLU A 28 -9.97 -0.73 -1.48
CA GLU A 28 -10.68 -2.01 -1.30
C GLU A 28 -9.92 -3.24 -1.82
N THR A 29 -9.36 -3.20 -3.04
CA THR A 29 -8.57 -4.33 -3.58
C THR A 29 -7.27 -4.55 -2.79
N SER A 30 -6.72 -3.49 -2.20
CA SER A 30 -5.56 -3.56 -1.31
C SER A 30 -5.94 -4.18 0.05
N LYS A 31 -7.09 -3.83 0.62
CA LYS A 31 -7.61 -4.37 1.89
C LYS A 31 -7.85 -5.87 1.82
N THR A 32 -8.51 -6.39 0.79
CA THR A 32 -8.75 -7.84 0.63
C THR A 32 -7.44 -8.62 0.49
N ASN A 33 -6.47 -8.08 -0.26
CA ASN A 33 -5.14 -8.68 -0.40
C ASN A 33 -4.33 -8.65 0.91
N ASN A 34 -4.45 -7.56 1.69
CA ASN A 34 -3.80 -7.47 3.00
C ASN A 34 -4.43 -8.41 4.02
N LEU A 35 -5.76 -8.55 4.04
CA LEU A 35 -6.47 -9.48 4.92
C LEU A 35 -6.04 -10.94 4.64
N LEU A 36 -6.03 -11.34 3.36
CA LEU A 36 -5.57 -12.65 2.93
C LEU A 36 -4.11 -12.90 3.36
N ARG A 37 -3.25 -11.88 3.23
CA ARG A 37 -1.85 -11.96 3.67
C ARG A 37 -1.72 -12.13 5.18
N ILE A 38 -2.55 -11.44 5.97
CA ILE A 38 -2.57 -11.57 7.43
C ILE A 38 -3.01 -12.98 7.82
N GLN A 39 -4.08 -13.50 7.20
CA GLN A 39 -4.58 -14.84 7.46
C GLN A 39 -3.57 -15.92 7.05
N GLN A 40 -2.92 -15.77 5.89
CA GLN A 40 -1.83 -16.66 5.46
C GLN A 40 -0.66 -16.64 6.44
N ARG A 41 -0.31 -15.46 6.98
CA ARG A 41 0.74 -15.33 7.99
C ARG A 41 0.35 -16.02 9.30
N LYS A 42 -0.91 -15.90 9.74
CA LYS A 42 -1.44 -16.63 10.90
C LYS A 42 -1.34 -18.14 10.69
N GLN A 43 -1.81 -18.64 9.55
CA GLN A 43 -1.69 -20.07 9.23
C GLN A 43 -0.23 -20.54 9.21
N GLN A 44 0.67 -19.73 8.67
CA GLN A 44 2.09 -20.04 8.65
C GLN A 44 2.68 -20.17 10.07
N VAL A 45 2.31 -19.30 11.01
CA VAL A 45 2.80 -19.37 12.40
C VAL A 45 2.15 -20.50 13.19
N TYR A 46 0.90 -20.86 12.89
CA TYR A 46 0.21 -22.00 13.52
C TYR A 46 0.84 -23.34 13.12
N ASN A 47 1.39 -23.41 11.90
CA ASN A 47 2.08 -24.60 11.38
C ASN A 47 3.55 -24.72 11.86
N TRP A 48 4.05 -23.80 12.70
CA TRP A 48 5.41 -23.89 13.22
C TRP A 48 5.58 -25.03 14.23
N PRO A 49 6.79 -25.63 14.35
CA PRO A 49 7.09 -26.55 15.44
C PRO A 49 6.88 -25.87 16.80
N ARG A 50 6.40 -26.62 17.80
CA ARG A 50 6.05 -26.11 19.14
C ARG A 50 7.16 -25.27 19.78
N ASN A 51 8.42 -25.70 19.68
CA ASN A 51 9.58 -24.93 20.18
C ASN A 51 9.67 -23.53 19.56
N LYS A 52 9.40 -23.41 18.26
CA LYS A 52 9.41 -22.12 17.55
C LYS A 52 8.22 -21.24 17.94
N LYS A 53 7.05 -21.83 18.20
CA LYS A 53 5.88 -21.13 18.76
C LYS A 53 6.22 -20.51 20.11
N ILE A 54 6.75 -21.32 21.03
CA ILE A 54 7.15 -20.91 22.38
C ILE A 54 8.20 -19.80 22.33
N LEU A 55 9.23 -19.92 21.49
CA LEU A 55 10.24 -18.89 21.30
C LEU A 55 9.67 -17.55 20.84
N LYS A 56 8.68 -17.57 19.95
CA LYS A 56 8.02 -16.35 19.48
C LYS A 56 7.19 -15.69 20.59
N LEU A 57 6.48 -16.49 21.38
CA LEU A 57 5.68 -16.03 22.51
C LEU A 57 6.53 -15.52 23.66
N ALA A 58 7.72 -16.08 23.89
CA ALA A 58 8.65 -15.66 24.93
C ALA A 58 8.97 -14.15 24.90
N ILE A 59 8.96 -13.54 23.71
CA ILE A 59 9.21 -12.10 23.50
C ILE A 59 8.13 -11.23 24.16
N TYR A 60 6.94 -11.79 24.39
CA TYR A 60 5.76 -11.14 24.95
C TYR A 60 5.37 -11.70 26.34
N SER A 61 6.13 -12.64 26.88
CA SER A 61 5.85 -13.30 28.16
C SER A 61 6.62 -12.68 29.33
N HIS A 62 6.03 -12.71 30.52
CA HIS A 62 6.70 -12.26 31.75
C HIS A 62 7.68 -13.33 32.28
N CYS A 63 8.72 -12.85 32.95
CA CYS A 63 9.69 -13.70 33.62
C CYS A 63 9.15 -14.15 34.98
N GLN A 64 9.13 -15.46 35.22
CA GLN A 64 8.60 -16.10 36.42
C GLN A 64 9.62 -16.20 37.56
N ALA A 65 10.78 -15.56 37.43
CA ALA A 65 11.76 -15.47 38.51
C ALA A 65 11.27 -14.54 39.63
N ALA A 66 11.59 -14.87 40.88
CA ALA A 66 11.21 -14.08 42.04
C ALA A 66 11.66 -12.62 41.90
N GLU A 67 10.76 -11.69 42.23
CA GLU A 67 10.99 -10.23 42.19
C GLU A 67 11.38 -9.64 40.81
N CYS A 68 11.23 -10.40 39.72
CA CYS A 68 11.55 -9.95 38.37
C CYS A 68 10.37 -9.22 37.71
N LYS A 69 10.62 -8.03 37.13
CA LYS A 69 9.61 -7.23 36.40
C LYS A 69 9.76 -7.30 34.87
N CYS A 70 10.44 -8.33 34.37
CA CYS A 70 10.67 -8.49 32.93
C CYS A 70 9.39 -8.96 32.22
N ASN A 71 8.98 -8.25 31.16
CA ASN A 71 7.74 -8.50 30.41
C ASN A 71 8.00 -9.01 28.98
N GLY A 72 9.16 -9.63 28.75
CA GLY A 72 9.50 -10.17 27.45
C GLY A 72 10.97 -10.54 27.32
N TRP A 73 11.24 -11.76 26.87
CA TRP A 73 12.59 -12.22 26.60
C TRP A 73 13.21 -11.46 25.42
N LYS A 74 14.49 -11.12 25.56
CA LYS A 74 15.29 -10.46 24.52
C LYS A 74 16.59 -11.23 24.32
N THR A 75 16.86 -11.58 23.07
CA THR A 75 18.06 -12.34 22.68
C THR A 75 19.34 -11.63 23.14
N PRO A 76 20.33 -12.37 23.66
CA PRO A 76 21.68 -11.85 23.89
C PRO A 76 22.26 -11.20 22.63
N GLN A 77 23.10 -10.17 22.77
CA GLN A 77 23.85 -9.65 21.62
C GLN A 77 24.79 -10.74 21.10
N ALA A 78 24.67 -11.10 19.81
CA ALA A 78 25.63 -11.95 19.15
C ALA A 78 27.02 -11.27 19.19
N LYS A 79 28.02 -11.98 19.70
CA LYS A 79 29.42 -11.60 19.48
C LYS A 79 29.66 -11.64 17.96
N SER A 80 30.42 -10.66 17.45
CA SER A 80 30.78 -10.49 16.04
C SER A 80 31.04 -11.82 15.29
N PRO A 81 30.53 -12.01 14.07
CA PRO A 81 30.76 -13.25 13.33
C PRO A 81 32.19 -13.27 12.77
N GLN A 82 33.07 -14.03 13.43
CA GLN A 82 34.19 -14.70 12.77
C GLN A 82 33.66 -16.06 12.29
N ASN A 83 33.85 -16.38 11.02
CA ASN A 83 33.33 -17.53 10.26
C ASN A 83 31.92 -17.34 9.66
N LYS A 84 31.89 -17.41 8.33
CA LYS A 84 30.77 -17.07 7.44
C LYS A 84 30.25 -18.28 6.66
N ASP A 85 30.41 -19.48 7.22
CA ASP A 85 29.79 -20.70 6.70
C ASP A 85 28.99 -21.35 7.82
N GLU A 86 27.72 -20.96 7.94
CA GLU A 86 26.63 -21.80 8.44
C GLU A 86 25.30 -21.02 8.36
N THR A 87 24.56 -21.24 7.28
CA THR A 87 23.14 -20.89 7.15
C THR A 87 22.27 -21.84 7.97
N VAL A 88 22.47 -21.85 9.29
CA VAL A 88 21.50 -22.35 10.26
C VAL A 88 21.31 -21.24 11.28
N GLN A 89 20.16 -20.59 11.27
CA GLN A 89 19.80 -19.65 12.32
C GLN A 89 19.75 -20.44 13.63
N GLN A 90 20.82 -20.36 14.44
CA GLN A 90 20.88 -21.02 15.75
C GLN A 90 19.62 -20.65 16.52
N LEU A 91 18.74 -21.64 16.72
CA LEU A 91 17.54 -21.50 17.53
C LEU A 91 18.00 -21.19 18.94
N ALA A 92 17.47 -20.11 19.52
CA ALA A 92 17.78 -19.73 20.89
C ALA A 92 17.55 -20.92 21.83
N ASN A 93 18.52 -21.21 22.67
CA ASN A 93 18.48 -22.33 23.59
C ASN A 93 17.73 -21.92 24.87
N PHE A 94 17.06 -22.86 25.54
CA PHE A 94 16.29 -22.59 26.77
C PHE A 94 17.15 -22.04 27.92
N GLN A 95 18.46 -22.22 27.83
CA GLN A 95 19.46 -21.71 28.76
C GLN A 95 19.95 -20.29 28.43
N ASP A 96 19.57 -19.72 27.29
CA ASP A 96 20.04 -18.39 26.88
C ASP A 96 19.52 -17.29 27.83
N PRO A 97 20.41 -16.46 28.40
CA PRO A 97 20.03 -15.42 29.34
C PRO A 97 19.31 -14.27 28.64
N CYS A 98 18.22 -13.79 29.22
CA CYS A 98 17.52 -12.60 28.74
C CYS A 98 18.43 -11.36 28.85
N ARG A 99 18.51 -10.56 27.78
CA ARG A 99 19.28 -9.31 27.80
C ARG A 99 18.84 -8.36 28.92
N ASN A 100 17.55 -8.33 29.24
CA ASN A 100 16.95 -7.37 30.17
C ASN A 100 17.10 -7.80 31.64
N CYS A 101 16.73 -9.04 31.99
CA CYS A 101 16.73 -9.50 33.38
C CYS A 101 17.79 -10.57 33.69
N LYS A 102 18.61 -10.97 32.71
CA LYS A 102 19.65 -12.00 32.83
C LYS A 102 19.17 -13.42 33.20
N HIS A 103 17.93 -13.60 33.62
CA HIS A 103 17.29 -14.91 33.78
C HIS A 103 17.17 -15.65 32.45
N THR A 104 17.26 -16.98 32.50
CA THR A 104 17.20 -17.85 31.31
C THR A 104 15.85 -17.75 30.60
N LEU A 105 15.85 -18.12 29.31
CA LEU A 105 14.63 -18.24 28.50
C LEU A 105 13.59 -19.14 29.18
N GLN A 106 14.01 -20.21 29.86
CA GLN A 106 13.11 -21.12 30.58
C GLN A 106 12.15 -20.39 31.56
N PHE A 107 12.65 -19.41 32.32
CA PHE A 107 11.81 -18.59 33.22
C PHE A 107 10.76 -17.73 32.49
N HIS A 108 10.87 -17.55 31.18
CA HIS A 108 9.90 -16.79 30.38
C HIS A 108 8.90 -17.69 29.66
N VAL A 109 9.11 -19.01 29.64
CA VAL A 109 8.29 -19.95 28.84
C VAL A 109 7.68 -21.09 29.64
N GLN A 110 8.03 -21.24 30.92
CA GLN A 110 7.54 -22.33 31.77
C GLN A 110 6.00 -22.39 31.84
N HIS A 111 5.29 -21.24 31.85
CA HIS A 111 3.82 -21.20 31.77
C HIS A 111 3.24 -21.57 30.40
N LEU A 112 4.04 -21.57 29.33
CA LEU A 112 3.63 -21.92 27.97
C LEU A 112 3.87 -23.40 27.67
N GLU A 113 4.85 -24.03 28.32
CA GLU A 113 5.19 -25.46 28.12
C GLU A 113 4.01 -26.39 28.45
N SER A 114 3.18 -26.03 29.43
CA SER A 114 2.00 -26.81 29.85
C SER A 114 0.74 -26.56 29.02
N LYS A 115 0.73 -25.57 28.11
CA LYS A 115 -0.46 -25.18 27.34
C LYS A 115 -0.70 -26.08 26.13
N GLN A 116 -1.96 -26.27 25.74
CA GLN A 116 -2.28 -26.98 24.51
C GLN A 116 -1.87 -26.17 23.26
N ASP A 117 -1.69 -26.84 22.13
CA ASP A 117 -1.26 -26.19 20.89
C ASP A 117 -2.27 -25.15 20.38
N ASP A 118 -3.56 -25.34 20.65
CA ASP A 118 -4.62 -24.38 20.29
C ASP A 118 -4.54 -23.09 21.11
N ASP A 119 -4.24 -23.18 22.41
CA ASP A 119 -3.95 -22.02 23.25
C ASP A 119 -2.74 -21.24 22.74
N LEU A 120 -1.68 -21.96 22.33
CA LEU A 120 -0.49 -21.34 21.76
C LEU A 120 -0.82 -20.66 20.41
N ASN A 121 -1.67 -21.27 19.59
CA ASN A 121 -2.13 -20.69 18.33
C ASN A 121 -2.95 -19.41 18.58
N ASN A 122 -3.85 -19.40 19.56
CA ASN A 122 -4.62 -18.21 19.94
C ASN A 122 -3.70 -17.05 20.38
N LEU A 123 -2.69 -17.34 21.20
CA LEU A 123 -1.67 -16.35 21.59
C LEU A 123 -0.84 -15.86 20.40
N LEU A 124 -0.47 -16.77 19.48
CA LEU A 124 0.26 -16.42 18.26
C LEU A 124 -0.57 -15.56 17.30
N GLY A 125 -1.87 -15.82 17.20
CA GLY A 125 -2.81 -14.99 16.45
C GLY A 125 -2.79 -13.55 16.94
N MET A 126 -2.87 -13.37 18.27
CA MET A 126 -2.73 -12.06 18.90
C MET A 126 -1.36 -11.42 18.65
N VAL A 127 -0.26 -12.19 18.65
CA VAL A 127 1.07 -11.66 18.33
C VAL A 127 1.13 -11.13 16.88
N VAL A 128 0.56 -11.87 15.93
CA VAL A 128 0.49 -11.41 14.53
C VAL A 128 -0.34 -10.13 14.43
N ASP A 129 -1.46 -10.05 15.16
CA ASP A 129 -2.30 -8.85 15.20
C ASP A 129 -1.59 -7.66 15.83
N VAL A 130 -0.85 -7.85 16.92
CA VAL A 130 0.00 -6.81 17.54
C VAL A 130 1.03 -6.29 16.55
N GLU A 131 1.68 -7.16 15.79
CA GLU A 131 2.63 -6.76 14.76
C GLU A 131 1.96 -6.00 13.62
N ASN A 132 0.76 -6.41 13.20
CA ASN A 132 0.00 -5.72 12.16
C ASN A 132 -0.45 -4.32 12.62
N ILE A 133 -1.03 -4.21 13.82
CA ILE A 133 -1.43 -2.92 14.40
C ILE A 133 -0.20 -2.02 14.56
N PHE A 134 0.95 -2.56 15.01
CA PHE A 134 2.18 -1.78 15.12
C PHE A 134 2.65 -1.23 13.76
N MET A 135 2.56 -2.02 12.69
CA MET A 135 2.88 -1.57 11.34
C MET A 135 1.89 -0.52 10.83
N SER A 136 0.59 -0.68 11.08
CA SER A 136 -0.44 0.31 10.73
C SER A 136 -0.25 1.61 11.51
N MET A 137 0.03 1.54 12.81
CA MET A 137 0.31 2.70 13.68
C MET A 137 1.52 3.52 13.23
N ASN A 138 2.55 2.89 12.68
CA ASN A 138 3.73 3.60 12.16
C ASN A 138 3.47 4.26 10.80
N LYS A 139 2.51 3.75 10.02
CA LYS A 139 2.07 4.35 8.76
C LYS A 139 1.02 5.45 8.96
N GLU A 140 0.37 5.46 10.11
CA GLU A 140 -0.73 6.38 10.39
C GLU A 140 -0.21 7.80 10.66
N LEU A 141 -0.72 8.75 9.88
CA LEU A 141 -0.41 10.18 10.01
C LEU A 141 -1.36 10.88 10.98
N ASP A 142 -2.64 10.48 11.00
CA ASP A 142 -3.63 11.13 11.84
C ASP A 142 -3.40 10.82 13.33
N SER A 143 -3.34 11.89 14.13
CA SER A 143 -3.00 11.78 15.54
C SER A 143 -4.08 11.07 16.37
N ASP A 144 -5.35 11.20 16.01
CA ASP A 144 -6.45 10.57 16.73
C ASP A 144 -6.52 9.07 16.40
N THR A 145 -6.41 8.69 15.12
CA THR A 145 -6.33 7.29 14.69
C THR A 145 -5.11 6.59 15.31
N LYS A 146 -3.95 7.26 15.33
CA LYS A 146 -2.72 6.71 15.94
C LYS A 146 -2.86 6.44 17.44
N ARG A 147 -3.57 7.29 18.19
CA ARG A 147 -3.87 7.07 19.61
C ARG A 147 -4.73 5.82 19.80
N VAL A 148 -5.72 5.60 18.94
CA VAL A 148 -6.57 4.39 18.98
C VAL A 148 -5.74 3.14 18.70
N TYR A 149 -4.90 3.15 17.65
CA TYR A 149 -4.00 2.03 17.37
C TYR A 149 -3.02 1.76 18.51
N PHE A 150 -2.49 2.80 19.16
CA PHE A 150 -1.62 2.63 20.33
C PHE A 150 -2.37 2.01 21.52
N TYR A 151 -3.62 2.40 21.75
CA TYR A 151 -4.47 1.78 22.78
C TYR A 151 -4.70 0.28 22.47
N LEU A 152 -5.10 -0.07 21.25
CA LEU A 152 -5.33 -1.46 20.85
C LEU A 152 -4.04 -2.30 20.90
N PHE A 153 -2.91 -1.73 20.49
CA PHE A 153 -1.59 -2.35 20.63
C PHE A 153 -1.27 -2.67 22.10
N LYS A 154 -1.50 -1.72 23.01
CA LYS A 154 -1.28 -1.91 24.45
C LYS A 154 -2.26 -2.95 25.02
N LEU A 155 -3.51 -2.93 24.60
CA LEU A 155 -4.55 -3.87 25.02
C LEU A 155 -4.17 -5.30 24.62
N LEU A 156 -3.90 -5.56 23.35
CA LEU A 156 -3.51 -6.90 22.89
C LEU A 156 -2.22 -7.38 23.55
N ARG A 157 -1.21 -6.51 23.69
CA ARG A 157 0.03 -6.87 24.39
C ARG A 157 -0.22 -7.24 25.85
N LYS A 158 -1.09 -6.52 26.55
CA LYS A 158 -1.52 -6.85 27.92
C LYS A 158 -2.25 -8.21 27.94
N ASN A 159 -3.13 -8.47 26.98
CA ASN A 159 -3.88 -9.72 26.89
C ASN A 159 -3.01 -10.94 26.58
N ILE A 160 -1.97 -10.78 25.75
CA ILE A 160 -0.95 -11.82 25.54
C ILE A 160 -0.19 -12.10 26.83
N LEU A 161 0.20 -11.05 27.56
CA LEU A 161 0.85 -11.19 28.87
C LEU A 161 -0.07 -11.90 29.87
N THR A 162 -1.32 -11.48 30.02
CA THR A 162 -2.24 -12.08 31.01
C THR A 162 -2.90 -13.36 30.53
N ASN A 163 -2.70 -13.76 29.27
CA ASN A 163 -3.37 -14.87 28.61
C ASN A 163 -4.92 -14.77 28.74
N MET A 164 -5.44 -13.56 28.53
CA MET A 164 -6.88 -13.24 28.58
C MET A 164 -7.40 -12.90 27.19
N LYS A 165 -8.70 -13.11 26.94
CA LYS A 165 -9.32 -12.64 25.70
C LYS A 165 -9.43 -11.11 25.74
N PRO A 166 -9.21 -10.41 24.61
CA PRO A 166 -9.28 -8.96 24.59
C PRO A 166 -10.72 -8.48 24.69
N ILE A 167 -11.03 -7.83 25.80
CA ILE A 167 -12.28 -7.11 26.01
C ILE A 167 -11.94 -5.63 26.03
N ILE A 168 -12.64 -4.85 25.20
CA ILE A 168 -12.49 -3.41 25.17
C ILE A 168 -13.44 -2.84 26.22
N GLU A 169 -12.93 -2.55 27.41
CA GLU A 169 -13.69 -1.88 28.47
C GLU A 169 -13.28 -0.40 28.54
N GLY A 170 -14.25 0.51 28.60
CA GLY A 170 -13.97 1.93 28.66
C GLY A 170 -15.17 2.85 28.44
N PRO A 171 -14.94 4.18 28.45
CA PRO A 171 -15.99 5.20 28.36
C PRO A 171 -16.69 5.26 27.00
N LEU A 172 -16.23 4.47 26.01
CA LEU A 172 -16.83 4.40 24.68
C LEU A 172 -18.16 3.65 24.66
N GLY A 173 -18.47 2.86 25.70
CA GLY A 173 -19.65 1.98 25.72
C GLY A 173 -19.44 0.70 24.90
N GLN A 174 -20.44 -0.17 24.90
CA GLN A 174 -20.47 -1.41 24.11
C GLN A 174 -21.49 -1.31 22.98
N PRO A 175 -21.27 -1.95 21.84
CA PRO A 175 -22.28 -2.06 20.79
C PRO A 175 -23.52 -2.85 21.28
N PRO A 176 -24.73 -2.58 20.75
CA PRO A 176 -25.04 -1.54 19.76
C PRO A 176 -25.12 -0.15 20.37
N PHE A 177 -24.63 0.87 19.65
CA PHE A 177 -24.53 2.25 20.14
C PHE A 177 -25.81 3.07 19.93
N GLU A 178 -26.63 2.70 18.95
CA GLU A 178 -27.88 3.39 18.62
C GLU A 178 -28.88 2.37 18.08
N LYS A 179 -30.16 2.58 18.38
CA LYS A 179 -31.27 1.78 17.83
C LYS A 179 -32.36 2.73 17.33
N PRO A 180 -33.02 2.44 16.20
CA PRO A 180 -32.74 1.34 15.28
C PRO A 180 -31.39 1.48 14.56
N SER A 181 -30.81 0.34 14.16
CA SER A 181 -29.53 0.30 13.44
C SER A 181 -29.67 0.87 12.02
N ILE A 182 -28.55 1.21 11.36
CA ILE A 182 -28.57 1.66 9.96
C ILE A 182 -29.21 0.59 9.06
N ALA A 183 -28.87 -0.69 9.25
CA ALA A 183 -29.46 -1.78 8.49
C ALA A 183 -30.99 -1.83 8.66
N ARG A 184 -31.48 -1.67 9.90
CA ARG A 184 -32.92 -1.63 10.17
C ARG A 184 -33.57 -0.38 9.56
N GLY A 185 -32.96 0.80 9.70
CA GLY A 185 -33.47 2.05 9.14
C GLY A 185 -33.55 2.03 7.61
N VAL A 186 -32.52 1.51 6.93
CA VAL A 186 -32.50 1.36 5.46
C VAL A 186 -33.52 0.30 5.02
N THR A 187 -33.69 -0.78 5.78
CA THR A 187 -34.73 -1.78 5.49
C THR A 187 -36.13 -1.18 5.64
N ASN A 188 -36.38 -0.44 6.72
CA ASN A 188 -37.62 0.28 6.96
C ASN A 188 -37.92 1.28 5.84
N PHE A 189 -36.89 1.98 5.35
CA PHE A 189 -37.00 2.89 4.20
C PHE A 189 -37.50 2.19 2.93
N VAL A 190 -36.93 1.01 2.60
CA VAL A 190 -37.37 0.24 1.42
C VAL A 190 -38.85 -0.12 1.54
N PHE A 191 -39.30 -0.58 2.71
CA PHE A 191 -40.71 -0.89 2.94
C PHE A 191 -41.59 0.35 2.91
N TYR A 192 -41.15 1.46 3.51
CA TYR A 192 -41.93 2.68 3.64
C TYR A 192 -42.15 3.38 2.29
N LYS A 193 -41.10 3.55 1.48
CA LYS A 193 -41.16 4.30 0.21
C LYS A 193 -41.53 3.44 -0.99
N PHE A 194 -41.12 2.18 -0.98
CA PHE A 194 -41.21 1.31 -2.16
C PHE A 194 -42.10 0.09 -1.94
N GLY A 195 -42.75 -0.05 -0.77
CA GLY A 195 -43.63 -1.19 -0.47
C GLY A 195 -44.78 -1.38 -1.46
N SER A 196 -45.22 -0.34 -2.16
CA SER A 196 -46.29 -0.44 -3.18
C SER A 196 -45.80 -0.94 -4.55
N LEU A 197 -44.49 -1.12 -4.75
CA LEU A 197 -43.94 -1.54 -6.04
C LEU A 197 -44.24 -3.03 -6.36
N PRO A 198 -44.30 -3.39 -7.65
CA PRO A 198 -44.34 -4.80 -8.08
C PRO A 198 -43.09 -5.58 -7.62
N SER A 199 -43.23 -6.89 -7.41
CA SER A 199 -42.20 -7.75 -6.83
C SER A 199 -40.81 -7.65 -7.47
N ASN A 200 -40.74 -7.59 -8.81
CA ASN A 200 -39.48 -7.48 -9.53
C ASN A 200 -38.75 -6.13 -9.29
N GLU A 201 -39.51 -5.03 -9.28
CA GLU A 201 -38.97 -3.69 -9.03
C GLU A 201 -38.59 -3.52 -7.55
N TRP A 202 -39.44 -4.02 -6.65
CA TRP A 202 -39.17 -4.03 -5.22
C TRP A 202 -37.88 -4.80 -4.90
N GLN A 203 -37.69 -5.98 -5.50
CA GLN A 203 -36.48 -6.78 -5.33
C GLN A 203 -35.24 -6.02 -5.81
N THR A 204 -35.34 -5.31 -6.94
CA THR A 204 -34.24 -4.47 -7.45
C THR A 204 -33.86 -3.37 -6.47
N VAL A 205 -34.85 -2.70 -5.85
CA VAL A 205 -34.62 -1.68 -4.82
C VAL A 205 -34.01 -2.27 -3.56
N TYR A 206 -34.51 -3.43 -3.13
CA TYR A 206 -33.99 -4.13 -1.96
C TYR A 206 -32.54 -4.61 -2.17
N ASP A 207 -32.19 -5.06 -3.38
CA ASP A 207 -30.82 -5.43 -3.73
C ASP A 207 -29.90 -4.20 -3.77
N MET A 208 -30.38 -3.03 -4.23
CA MET A 208 -29.64 -1.76 -4.12
C MET A 208 -29.39 -1.37 -2.67
N ALA A 209 -30.38 -1.56 -1.78
CA ALA A 209 -30.24 -1.31 -0.36
C ALA A 209 -29.19 -2.24 0.28
N LYS A 210 -29.19 -3.53 -0.05
CA LYS A 210 -28.14 -4.48 0.38
C LYS A 210 -26.76 -4.10 -0.13
N MET A 211 -26.65 -3.69 -1.39
CA MET A 211 -25.40 -3.20 -1.96
C MET A 211 -24.88 -1.99 -1.19
N PHE A 212 -25.76 -1.03 -0.88
CA PHE A 212 -25.41 0.15 -0.09
C PHE A 212 -24.92 -0.20 1.32
N LEU A 213 -25.64 -1.06 2.04
CA LEU A 213 -25.24 -1.53 3.37
C LEU A 213 -23.90 -2.27 3.34
N HIS A 214 -23.67 -3.11 2.33
CA HIS A 214 -22.40 -3.80 2.13
C HIS A 214 -21.24 -2.82 1.93
N CYS A 215 -21.44 -1.78 1.11
CA CYS A 215 -20.45 -0.72 0.91
C CYS A 215 -20.14 0.01 2.22
N LEU A 216 -21.15 0.32 3.04
CA LEU A 216 -20.94 0.97 4.35
C LEU A 216 -20.11 0.12 5.31
N ASN A 217 -20.33 -1.20 5.37
CA ASN A 217 -19.55 -2.08 6.26
C ASN A 217 -18.06 -2.16 5.88
N HIS A 218 -17.72 -1.94 4.62
CA HIS A 218 -16.34 -1.99 4.12
C HIS A 218 -15.72 -0.60 3.87
N TRP A 219 -16.50 0.45 4.12
CA TRP A 219 -16.09 1.82 3.87
C TRP A 219 -14.94 2.23 4.78
N ASN A 220 -14.10 3.16 4.30
CA ASN A 220 -13.09 3.81 5.12
C ASN A 220 -13.58 5.23 5.46
N PHE A 221 -14.10 5.44 6.67
CA PHE A 221 -14.55 6.77 7.07
C PHE A 221 -13.35 7.70 7.27
N GLU A 222 -13.57 8.98 6.97
CA GLU A 222 -12.57 10.03 7.10
C GLU A 222 -12.19 10.28 8.56
N SER A 223 -10.95 10.67 8.82
CA SER A 223 -10.55 11.04 10.18
C SER A 223 -11.31 12.31 10.64
N PRO A 224 -11.51 12.51 11.97
CA PRO A 224 -12.11 13.74 12.49
C PRO A 224 -11.37 15.00 12.01
N SER A 225 -10.04 14.94 11.91
CA SER A 225 -9.19 16.02 11.41
C SER A 225 -9.49 16.38 9.95
N SER A 226 -9.79 15.38 9.10
CA SER A 226 -10.14 15.58 7.69
C SER A 226 -11.59 16.03 7.52
N HIS A 227 -12.48 15.57 8.40
CA HIS A 227 -13.92 15.77 8.29
C HIS A 227 -14.43 17.04 9.01
N GLN A 228 -13.56 17.74 9.75
CA GLN A 228 -13.88 18.96 10.51
C GLN A 228 -14.52 20.08 9.68
N HIS A 229 -14.20 20.17 8.39
CA HIS A 229 -14.68 21.26 7.53
C HIS A 229 -16.16 21.10 7.12
N ASN A 230 -16.75 19.93 7.33
CA ASN A 230 -18.12 19.61 6.92
C ASN A 230 -19.11 19.55 8.09
N LEU A 231 -18.65 19.65 9.34
CA LEU A 231 -19.46 19.49 10.54
C LEU A 231 -19.40 20.72 11.45
N THR A 232 -20.47 20.96 12.20
CA THR A 232 -20.46 21.92 13.31
C THR A 232 -19.61 21.41 14.48
N CYS A 233 -19.22 22.29 15.42
CA CYS A 233 -18.39 21.89 16.57
C CYS A 233 -19.03 20.79 17.43
N ASP A 234 -20.35 20.83 17.62
CA ASP A 234 -21.09 19.85 18.41
C ASP A 234 -21.16 18.49 17.69
N GLU A 235 -21.41 18.51 16.38
CA GLU A 235 -21.40 17.32 15.52
C GLU A 235 -20.01 16.69 15.42
N LEU A 236 -18.96 17.49 15.37
CA LEU A 236 -17.58 17.03 15.32
C LEU A 236 -17.18 16.26 16.58
N SER A 237 -17.63 16.72 17.76
CA SER A 237 -17.38 16.03 19.03
C SER A 237 -18.05 14.65 19.06
N THR A 238 -19.31 14.59 18.60
CA THR A 238 -20.10 13.35 18.49
C THR A 238 -19.48 12.41 17.45
N TYR A 239 -19.06 12.95 16.31
CA TYR A 239 -18.41 12.21 15.24
C TYR A 239 -17.08 11.61 15.72
N LYS A 240 -16.27 12.34 16.48
CA LYS A 240 -15.01 11.84 17.03
C LYS A 240 -15.20 10.61 17.94
N ILE A 241 -16.25 10.61 18.76
CA ILE A 241 -16.61 9.45 19.60
C ILE A 241 -17.03 8.27 18.71
N ASN A 242 -17.92 8.50 17.75
CA ASN A 242 -18.40 7.43 16.86
C ASN A 242 -17.32 6.90 15.92
N TYR A 243 -16.41 7.74 15.45
CA TYR A 243 -15.23 7.36 14.67
C TYR A 243 -14.31 6.45 15.49
N THR A 244 -14.07 6.81 16.76
CA THR A 244 -13.29 5.97 17.68
C THR A 244 -13.97 4.62 17.92
N ARG A 245 -15.29 4.59 18.14
CA ARG A 245 -16.07 3.34 18.24
C ARG A 245 -15.94 2.50 16.98
N TRP A 246 -16.08 3.12 15.81
CA TRP A 246 -15.99 2.43 14.52
C TRP A 246 -14.61 1.82 14.32
N LEU A 247 -13.53 2.56 14.63
CA LEU A 247 -12.17 2.04 14.53
C LEU A 247 -11.98 0.78 15.39
N VAL A 248 -12.48 0.83 16.62
CA VAL A 248 -12.25 -0.17 17.66
C VAL A 248 -13.11 -1.43 17.48
N PHE A 249 -14.38 -1.30 17.10
CA PHE A 249 -15.34 -2.40 17.05
C PHE A 249 -15.64 -2.91 15.64
N CYS A 250 -15.34 -2.12 14.60
CA CYS A 250 -15.65 -2.49 13.20
C CYS A 250 -14.36 -2.59 12.36
N HIS A 251 -13.63 -1.49 12.22
CA HIS A 251 -12.53 -1.37 11.26
C HIS A 251 -11.30 -2.21 11.59
N VAL A 252 -10.75 -2.08 12.80
CA VAL A 252 -9.55 -2.84 13.20
C VAL A 252 -9.86 -4.32 13.34
N PRO A 253 -10.98 -4.73 13.98
CA PRO A 253 -11.35 -6.15 14.03
C PRO A 253 -11.50 -6.80 12.65
N ALA A 254 -11.84 -6.04 11.60
CA ALA A 254 -11.92 -6.56 10.24
C ALA A 254 -10.60 -7.13 9.70
N PHE A 255 -9.45 -6.71 10.25
CA PHE A 255 -8.13 -7.28 9.91
C PHE A 255 -7.32 -7.78 11.12
N CYS A 256 -7.92 -7.74 12.31
CA CYS A 256 -7.38 -8.26 13.56
C CYS A 256 -8.44 -9.12 14.26
N ASP A 257 -8.59 -10.36 13.81
CA ASP A 257 -9.60 -11.31 14.30
C ASP A 257 -9.49 -11.68 15.79
N SER A 258 -8.39 -11.31 16.45
CA SER A 258 -8.30 -11.45 17.91
C SER A 258 -9.30 -10.55 18.64
N LEU A 259 -9.76 -9.45 18.02
CA LEU A 259 -10.72 -8.52 18.58
C LEU A 259 -12.16 -8.87 18.13
N PRO A 260 -13.18 -8.62 18.97
CA PRO A 260 -14.58 -8.80 18.56
C PRO A 260 -14.93 -7.88 17.38
N HIS A 261 -15.42 -8.48 16.29
CA HIS A 261 -15.83 -7.75 15.09
C HIS A 261 -17.34 -7.57 15.04
N PHE A 262 -17.77 -6.36 14.71
CA PHE A 262 -19.17 -6.01 14.48
C PHE A 262 -19.32 -5.25 13.17
N ASP A 263 -20.43 -5.50 12.46
CA ASP A 263 -20.78 -4.75 11.27
C ASP A 263 -21.19 -3.31 11.61
N THR A 264 -20.68 -2.35 10.83
CA THR A 264 -20.95 -0.92 11.02
C THR A 264 -22.45 -0.65 10.97
N THR A 265 -23.16 -1.28 10.03
CA THR A 265 -24.60 -1.07 9.82
C THR A 265 -25.47 -1.64 10.93
N GLU A 266 -24.95 -2.56 11.76
CA GLU A 266 -25.69 -3.19 12.85
C GLU A 266 -25.52 -2.44 14.18
N VAL A 267 -24.35 -1.83 14.41
CA VAL A 267 -24.02 -1.21 15.70
C VAL A 267 -24.23 0.30 15.74
N PHE A 268 -24.25 0.96 14.58
CA PHE A 268 -24.54 2.39 14.46
C PHE A 268 -25.95 2.62 13.93
N GLY A 269 -26.49 3.82 14.16
CA GLY A 269 -27.83 4.23 13.76
C GLY A 269 -27.85 5.58 13.03
N ARG A 270 -28.97 6.30 13.18
CA ARG A 270 -29.28 7.54 12.46
C ARG A 270 -28.20 8.61 12.61
N THR A 271 -27.67 8.78 13.82
CA THR A 271 -26.75 9.88 14.16
C THR A 271 -25.43 9.74 13.40
N PHE A 272 -24.83 8.55 13.41
CA PHE A 272 -23.60 8.29 12.67
C PHE A 272 -23.83 8.36 11.16
N MET A 273 -24.95 7.79 10.69
CA MET A 273 -25.34 7.82 9.30
C MET A 273 -25.43 9.26 8.76
N LYS A 274 -26.11 10.16 9.47
CA LYS A 274 -26.21 11.59 9.12
C LYS A 274 -24.84 12.24 8.90
N ALA A 275 -23.90 11.99 9.81
CA ALA A 275 -22.58 12.60 9.75
C ALA A 275 -21.78 12.16 8.51
N VAL A 276 -21.92 10.90 8.07
CA VAL A 276 -21.09 10.36 6.98
C VAL A 276 -21.79 10.30 5.63
N PHE A 277 -23.13 10.40 5.59
CA PHE A 277 -23.94 10.05 4.42
C PHE A 277 -23.54 10.81 3.16
N GLN A 278 -23.44 12.13 3.26
CA GLN A 278 -23.19 12.99 2.11
C GLN A 278 -21.83 12.69 1.47
N THR A 279 -20.78 12.58 2.28
CA THR A 279 -19.43 12.25 1.81
C THR A 279 -19.37 10.85 1.22
N VAL A 280 -19.94 9.86 1.91
CA VAL A 280 -19.96 8.47 1.44
C VAL A 280 -20.69 8.36 0.11
N CYS A 281 -21.88 8.95 -0.03
CA CYS A 281 -22.67 8.87 -1.26
C CYS A 281 -21.94 9.52 -2.44
N ARG A 282 -21.34 10.70 -2.24
CA ARG A 282 -20.54 11.38 -3.27
C ARG A 282 -19.39 10.49 -3.76
N LEU A 283 -18.60 9.95 -2.84
CA LEU A 283 -17.45 9.11 -3.17
C LEU A 283 -17.85 7.74 -3.73
N LEU A 284 -18.96 7.17 -3.26
CA LEU A 284 -19.52 5.92 -3.77
C LEU A 284 -19.96 6.10 -5.23
N MET A 285 -20.66 7.19 -5.55
CA MET A 285 -21.06 7.51 -6.92
C MET A 285 -19.85 7.75 -7.83
N GLU A 286 -18.83 8.46 -7.36
CA GLU A 286 -17.57 8.65 -8.08
C GLU A 286 -16.89 7.30 -8.40
N LYS A 287 -16.88 6.38 -7.42
CA LYS A 287 -16.35 5.03 -7.60
C LYS A 287 -17.18 4.20 -8.59
N CYS A 288 -18.51 4.23 -8.49
CA CYS A 288 -19.40 3.56 -9.43
C CYS A 288 -19.19 4.06 -10.86
N ASN A 289 -18.99 5.37 -11.06
CA ASN A 289 -18.69 5.96 -12.35
C ASN A 289 -17.34 5.50 -12.91
N ASN A 290 -16.30 5.46 -12.07
CA ASN A 290 -14.96 5.02 -12.46
C ASN A 290 -14.91 3.53 -12.82
N GLU A 291 -15.77 2.70 -12.22
CA GLU A 291 -15.83 1.26 -12.49
C GLU A 291 -16.90 0.86 -13.51
N ARG A 292 -17.60 1.84 -14.10
CA ARG A 292 -18.71 1.63 -15.04
C ARG A 292 -18.41 0.58 -16.11
N ASP A 293 -17.23 0.67 -16.73
CA ASP A 293 -16.87 -0.15 -17.89
C ASP A 293 -16.53 -1.60 -17.52
N LYS A 294 -16.27 -1.86 -16.23
CA LYS A 294 -16.07 -3.22 -15.66
C LYS A 294 -17.39 -3.90 -15.29
N MET A 295 -18.48 -3.14 -15.18
CA MET A 295 -19.79 -3.68 -14.80
C MET A 295 -20.49 -4.31 -16.00
N ALA A 296 -21.17 -5.43 -15.74
CA ALA A 296 -22.12 -6.03 -16.68
C ALA A 296 -23.20 -5.00 -17.09
N PRO A 297 -23.68 -5.02 -18.34
CA PRO A 297 -24.59 -4.01 -18.87
C PRO A 297 -25.86 -3.82 -18.04
N ASP A 298 -26.48 -4.90 -17.57
CA ASP A 298 -27.70 -4.84 -16.76
C ASP A 298 -27.45 -4.16 -15.40
N LYS A 299 -26.33 -4.49 -14.75
CA LYS A 299 -25.94 -3.87 -13.47
C LYS A 299 -25.54 -2.41 -13.63
N ARG A 300 -24.92 -2.06 -14.76
CA ARG A 300 -24.53 -0.69 -15.10
C ARG A 300 -25.75 0.23 -15.16
N VAL A 301 -26.85 -0.22 -15.79
CA VAL A 301 -28.09 0.57 -15.88
C VAL A 301 -28.69 0.82 -14.50
N VAL A 302 -28.75 -0.22 -13.65
CA VAL A 302 -29.25 -0.10 -12.27
C VAL A 302 -28.41 0.89 -11.46
N VAL A 303 -27.08 0.73 -11.47
CA VAL A 303 -26.15 1.56 -10.68
C VAL A 303 -26.08 3.01 -11.17
N LEU A 304 -26.16 3.27 -12.46
CA LEU A 304 -26.03 4.65 -12.97
C LEU A 304 -27.36 5.41 -13.03
N THR A 305 -28.49 4.72 -13.11
CA THR A 305 -29.79 5.36 -13.33
C THR A 305 -30.68 5.32 -12.08
N HIS A 306 -30.77 4.16 -11.44
CA HIS A 306 -31.70 3.94 -10.33
C HIS A 306 -31.05 4.24 -8.98
N PHE A 307 -29.79 3.88 -8.80
CA PHE A 307 -29.08 4.06 -7.54
C PHE A 307 -28.93 5.52 -7.08
N PRO A 308 -28.64 6.52 -7.96
CA PRO A 308 -28.59 7.92 -7.53
C PRO A 308 -29.93 8.40 -6.95
N ARG A 309 -31.05 8.01 -7.59
CA ARG A 309 -32.41 8.34 -7.13
C ARG A 309 -32.72 7.69 -5.79
N PHE A 310 -32.29 6.44 -5.60
CA PHE A 310 -32.39 5.74 -4.33
C PHE A 310 -31.64 6.49 -3.22
N LEU A 311 -30.40 6.93 -3.48
CA LEU A 311 -29.60 7.66 -2.50
C LEU A 311 -30.23 9.01 -2.13
N THR A 312 -30.73 9.78 -3.11
CA THR A 312 -31.42 11.05 -2.85
C THR A 312 -32.69 10.85 -2.01
N ALA A 313 -33.52 9.85 -2.33
CA ALA A 313 -34.71 9.55 -1.55
C ALA A 313 -34.37 9.11 -0.11
N LEU A 314 -33.27 8.37 0.08
CA LEU A 314 -32.78 8.00 1.40
C LEU A 314 -32.24 9.21 2.18
N GLU A 315 -31.59 10.15 1.50
CA GLU A 315 -31.09 11.40 2.07
C GLU A 315 -32.23 12.26 2.63
N GLU A 316 -33.32 12.39 1.88
CA GLU A 316 -34.52 13.12 2.30
C GLU A 316 -35.10 12.55 3.60
N GLU A 317 -35.24 11.22 3.68
CA GLU A 317 -35.77 10.56 4.90
C GLU A 317 -34.78 10.60 6.08
N LEU A 318 -33.48 10.56 5.80
CA LEU A 318 -32.45 10.71 6.83
C LEU A 318 -32.52 12.09 7.46
N ASN A 319 -32.63 13.15 6.65
CA ASN A 319 -32.68 14.54 7.09
C ASN A 319 -34.05 14.94 7.66
N ASN A 320 -35.13 14.27 7.27
CA ASN A 320 -36.48 14.54 7.78
C ASN A 320 -36.63 14.16 9.27
N PRO A 321 -36.78 15.12 10.20
CA PRO A 321 -36.85 14.83 11.63
C PRO A 321 -38.05 13.94 12.00
N THR A 322 -39.15 14.00 11.25
CA THR A 322 -40.39 13.24 11.50
C THR A 322 -40.46 11.93 10.72
N SER A 323 -39.36 11.48 10.10
CA SER A 323 -39.37 10.24 9.33
C SER A 323 -39.63 9.03 10.24
N PRO A 324 -40.62 8.16 9.92
CA PRO A 324 -40.98 7.01 10.75
C PRO A 324 -39.98 5.86 10.63
N ILE A 325 -39.06 5.89 9.66
CA ILE A 325 -38.13 4.76 9.40
C ILE A 325 -37.12 4.54 10.54
N TRP A 326 -36.89 5.56 11.37
CA TRP A 326 -36.01 5.53 12.53
C TRP A 326 -36.76 5.34 13.86
N ASP A 327 -38.07 5.11 13.81
CA ASP A 327 -38.85 4.76 14.99
C ASP A 327 -38.63 3.27 15.34
N ALA A 328 -38.41 2.99 16.62
CA ALA A 328 -38.24 1.64 17.13
C ALA A 328 -39.53 0.82 17.00
N ASP A 329 -40.69 1.47 17.05
CA ASP A 329 -42.00 0.84 16.95
C ASP A 329 -42.54 0.77 15.51
N PHE A 330 -41.74 1.18 14.52
CA PHE A 330 -42.12 1.11 13.12
C PHE A 330 -42.39 -0.34 12.69
N LYS A 331 -43.66 -0.61 12.35
CA LYS A 331 -44.09 -1.87 11.75
C LYS A 331 -44.23 -1.69 10.24
N PRO A 332 -43.38 -2.32 9.42
CA PRO A 332 -43.53 -2.24 7.98
C PRO A 332 -44.86 -2.86 7.57
N GLN A 333 -45.70 -2.14 6.82
CA GLN A 333 -46.81 -2.75 6.08
C GLN A 333 -46.21 -3.49 4.89
N ALA A 334 -45.84 -4.75 5.09
CA ALA A 334 -45.37 -5.60 4.01
C ALA A 334 -46.53 -5.96 3.07
N PRO A 335 -46.35 -5.92 1.74
CA PRO A 335 -47.29 -6.51 0.79
C PRO A 335 -47.58 -7.97 1.14
N LEU A 336 -48.83 -8.42 0.97
CA LEU A 336 -49.30 -9.75 1.38
C LEU A 336 -48.43 -10.92 0.87
N TYR A 337 -47.72 -10.74 -0.25
CA TYR A 337 -46.85 -11.78 -0.83
C TYR A 337 -45.45 -11.88 -0.17
N LEU A 338 -45.03 -10.87 0.62
CA LEU A 338 -43.73 -10.82 1.32
C LEU A 338 -43.81 -11.25 2.79
N ALA A 339 -45.01 -11.35 3.36
CA ALA A 339 -45.21 -11.75 4.76
C ALA A 339 -44.53 -13.10 5.09
N THR A 340 -44.55 -14.05 4.17
CA THR A 340 -43.95 -15.39 4.31
C THR A 340 -42.42 -15.38 4.31
N GLN A 341 -41.77 -14.38 3.68
CA GLN A 341 -40.31 -14.25 3.70
C GLN A 341 -39.82 -13.52 4.95
N ILE A 342 -40.60 -12.57 5.47
CA ILE A 342 -40.28 -11.78 6.67
C ILE A 342 -40.38 -12.64 7.93
N GLU A 343 -41.40 -13.51 8.05
CA GLU A 343 -41.51 -14.46 9.17
C GLU A 343 -40.33 -15.45 9.26
N ASN A 344 -39.72 -15.79 8.11
CA ASN A 344 -38.54 -16.66 8.07
C ASN A 344 -37.26 -15.91 8.45
N MET A 345 -37.17 -14.59 8.23
CA MET A 345 -36.03 -13.77 8.64
C MET A 345 -36.07 -13.42 10.14
N GLU A 346 -37.25 -13.19 10.71
CA GLU A 346 -37.38 -12.89 12.16
C GLU A 346 -37.15 -14.13 13.04
N LYS A 347 -37.52 -15.34 12.57
CA LYS A 347 -37.25 -16.60 13.28
C LYS A 347 -35.76 -17.01 13.26
N ALA A 348 -34.97 -16.54 12.29
CA ALA A 348 -33.54 -16.85 12.18
C ALA A 348 -32.65 -16.00 13.11
N SER A 349 -33.19 -14.93 13.72
CA SER A 349 -32.44 -14.03 14.62
C SER A 349 -32.58 -14.35 16.12
N GLY A 350 -33.24 -15.45 16.47
CA GLY A 350 -33.46 -15.87 17.86
C GLY A 350 -32.43 -16.89 18.36
N ASN A 351 -31.41 -16.42 19.11
CA ASN A 351 -30.57 -17.17 20.05
C ASN A 351 -30.00 -18.55 19.62
N LYS A 352 -28.75 -18.56 19.11
CA LYS A 352 -27.62 -19.37 19.62
C LYS A 352 -26.30 -19.06 18.88
N PRO A 353 -25.14 -19.16 19.55
CA PRO A 353 -23.82 -18.96 18.94
C PRO A 353 -23.25 -20.26 18.35
N ASP A 354 -22.40 -20.09 17.33
CA ASP A 354 -21.48 -21.07 16.72
C ASP A 354 -22.04 -22.22 15.87
N GLU A 355 -21.25 -22.54 14.83
CA GLU A 355 -21.31 -23.69 13.91
C GLU A 355 -22.17 -23.57 12.64
N PHE A 356 -21.58 -23.01 11.57
CA PHE A 356 -21.92 -23.41 10.20
C PHE A 356 -20.64 -23.74 9.42
N GLU A 357 -20.12 -24.94 9.64
CA GLU A 357 -19.13 -25.59 8.80
C GLU A 357 -19.74 -26.05 7.46
N LYS A 358 -18.91 -25.94 6.41
CA LYS A 358 -18.77 -26.87 5.27
C LYS A 358 -20.01 -27.12 4.39
N LEU A 359 -19.96 -26.57 3.18
CA LEU A 359 -20.56 -27.22 2.02
C LEU A 359 -19.52 -27.42 0.90
N ASN A 360 -19.30 -28.70 0.61
CA ASN A 360 -18.60 -29.23 -0.56
C ASN A 360 -19.37 -28.93 -1.86
N PRO A 361 -18.70 -28.91 -3.03
CA PRO A 361 -19.24 -28.33 -4.25
C PRO A 361 -19.88 -29.39 -5.16
N THR A 362 -21.11 -29.83 -4.88
CA THR A 362 -21.92 -30.56 -5.86
C THR A 362 -23.41 -30.39 -5.55
N GLY A 363 -24.08 -29.50 -6.27
CA GLY A 363 -25.54 -29.32 -6.19
C GLY A 363 -25.99 -27.97 -6.73
N LYS A 364 -26.65 -27.97 -7.88
CA LYS A 364 -27.10 -26.78 -8.61
C LYS A 364 -28.17 -26.01 -7.82
N SER A 365 -27.87 -24.78 -7.42
CA SER A 365 -28.88 -23.70 -7.25
C SER A 365 -28.23 -22.36 -7.63
N GLY A 366 -28.92 -21.58 -8.44
CA GLY A 366 -28.37 -20.40 -9.09
C GLY A 366 -28.44 -19.16 -8.19
N PHE A 367 -27.31 -18.82 -7.57
CA PHE A 367 -26.87 -17.43 -7.35
C PHE A 367 -25.37 -17.46 -7.03
N THR A 368 -24.53 -16.92 -7.91
CA THR A 368 -23.08 -16.85 -7.68
C THR A 368 -22.75 -15.46 -7.14
N THR A 369 -22.16 -15.45 -5.95
CA THR A 369 -21.43 -14.34 -5.32
C THR A 369 -20.56 -13.63 -6.37
N ILE A 370 -20.57 -12.30 -6.39
CA ILE A 370 -19.65 -11.53 -7.24
C ILE A 370 -18.23 -11.68 -6.66
N THR A 371 -17.54 -12.75 -7.02
CA THR A 371 -16.12 -12.91 -6.83
C THR A 371 -15.45 -12.63 -8.17
N ILE A 372 -14.77 -11.49 -8.29
CA ILE A 372 -14.01 -11.14 -9.49
C ILE A 372 -12.71 -11.96 -9.49
N GLN A 373 -12.73 -13.12 -10.14
CA GLN A 373 -11.52 -13.87 -10.52
C GLN A 373 -11.34 -13.80 -12.03
N THR A 374 -10.17 -13.33 -12.47
CA THR A 374 -9.77 -13.24 -13.87
C THR A 374 -8.98 -14.50 -14.26
N SER A 375 -9.56 -15.36 -15.10
CA SER A 375 -8.81 -16.41 -15.80
C SER A 375 -8.37 -15.93 -17.18
N ALA A 376 -7.08 -16.10 -17.45
CA ALA A 376 -6.44 -15.81 -18.73
C ALA A 376 -6.53 -17.04 -19.66
N GLY A 377 -6.98 -16.83 -20.90
CA GLY A 377 -7.01 -17.84 -21.97
C GLY A 377 -6.82 -17.19 -23.34
N LYS A 378 -5.94 -17.78 -24.15
CA LYS A 378 -5.30 -17.26 -25.37
C LYS A 378 -6.19 -17.15 -26.62
N ARG A 379 -5.97 -16.07 -27.39
CA ARG A 379 -5.82 -15.91 -28.86
C ARG A 379 -6.89 -16.48 -29.82
N ARG A 380 -7.32 -15.65 -30.77
CA ARG A 380 -6.78 -15.62 -32.16
C ARG A 380 -7.24 -14.38 -32.95
N ILE A 381 -6.41 -14.04 -33.94
CA ILE A 381 -6.36 -12.87 -34.81
C ILE A 381 -7.20 -13.09 -36.08
N SER A 382 -7.75 -12.01 -36.66
CA SER A 382 -7.89 -11.86 -38.12
C SER A 382 -7.79 -10.38 -38.52
N GLU A 383 -6.90 -10.12 -39.48
CA GLU A 383 -6.55 -8.83 -40.06
C GLU A 383 -7.61 -8.30 -41.03
N SER A 384 -7.68 -6.97 -41.18
CA SER A 384 -7.86 -6.33 -42.49
C SER A 384 -7.34 -4.90 -42.46
N SER A 385 -6.62 -4.59 -43.53
CA SER A 385 -5.89 -3.37 -43.86
C SER A 385 -6.85 -2.28 -44.33
N GLU A 386 -6.54 -1.00 -44.09
CA GLU A 386 -6.73 0.07 -45.08
C GLU A 386 -6.04 1.38 -44.66
N GLN A 387 -5.22 1.90 -45.57
CA GLN A 387 -4.55 3.20 -45.54
C GLN A 387 -5.55 4.32 -45.88
N LEU A 388 -5.29 5.55 -45.44
CA LEU A 388 -5.47 6.77 -46.26
C LEU A 388 -4.77 7.98 -45.61
N ASP A 389 -4.49 8.96 -46.47
CA ASP A 389 -3.33 9.84 -46.48
C ASP A 389 -3.59 11.30 -46.01
N ALA A 390 -2.49 12.04 -45.81
CA ALA A 390 -2.30 13.50 -45.99
C ALA A 390 -2.96 14.55 -45.05
N LYS A 391 -2.17 15.36 -44.29
CA LYS A 391 -1.51 16.65 -44.71
C LYS A 391 -0.99 17.52 -43.52
N LYS A 392 0.33 17.75 -43.55
CA LYS A 392 1.21 18.88 -43.12
C LYS A 392 0.69 20.05 -42.23
N LYS A 393 1.50 20.39 -41.21
CA LYS A 393 2.19 21.72 -41.06
C LYS A 393 3.45 21.61 -40.16
N LYS A 394 4.53 22.29 -40.57
CA LYS A 394 5.94 22.24 -40.06
C LYS A 394 6.19 23.23 -38.91
N VAL A 395 7.12 22.91 -37.98
CA VAL A 395 8.18 23.82 -37.47
C VAL A 395 9.43 23.01 -36.99
N ILE A 396 10.53 23.18 -37.74
CA ILE A 396 12.00 23.21 -37.46
C ILE A 396 12.66 22.14 -36.55
N ASP A 397 13.58 21.38 -37.17
CA ASP A 397 14.44 20.32 -36.62
C ASP A 397 15.94 20.69 -36.82
N VAL A 398 16.84 20.16 -35.98
CA VAL A 398 18.31 20.40 -36.00
C VAL A 398 19.02 19.25 -36.76
N PRO A 399 20.11 19.48 -37.54
CA PRO A 399 20.48 18.61 -38.67
C PRO A 399 21.27 17.32 -38.37
N GLU A 400 20.98 16.33 -39.21
CA GLU A 400 21.46 14.93 -39.27
C GLU A 400 22.95 14.76 -39.70
N LYS A 401 23.78 15.80 -39.61
CA LYS A 401 25.22 15.70 -39.94
C LYS A 401 26.10 15.31 -38.74
N VAL A 402 25.60 15.44 -37.52
CA VAL A 402 26.36 15.15 -36.29
C VAL A 402 26.29 13.67 -35.89
N VAL A 403 25.33 12.91 -36.44
CA VAL A 403 25.09 11.51 -36.05
C VAL A 403 25.92 10.51 -36.88
N SER A 404 26.34 10.91 -38.09
CA SER A 404 27.07 10.02 -39.01
C SER A 404 28.59 9.96 -38.77
N GLU A 405 29.18 10.90 -38.03
CA GLU A 405 30.63 10.93 -37.77
C GLU A 405 31.07 10.10 -36.55
N VAL A 406 30.15 9.68 -35.68
CA VAL A 406 30.49 8.89 -34.47
C VAL A 406 30.44 7.37 -34.72
N LEU A 407 29.87 6.91 -35.84
CA LEU A 407 29.67 5.49 -36.13
C LEU A 407 30.72 4.89 -37.10
N ALA A 408 31.69 5.68 -37.58
CA ALA A 408 32.65 5.24 -38.60
C ALA A 408 34.06 4.89 -38.09
N SER A 409 34.31 4.97 -36.77
CA SER A 409 35.62 4.65 -36.20
C SER A 409 35.49 3.55 -35.16
N ILE A 410 35.62 2.30 -35.62
CA ILE A 410 36.40 1.17 -35.06
C ILE A 410 35.90 -0.09 -35.75
N ASN A 411 36.60 -0.50 -36.81
CA ASN A 411 36.47 -1.81 -37.42
C ASN A 411 37.88 -2.27 -37.81
N ASN A 412 38.52 -3.12 -37.00
CA ASN A 412 39.14 -4.38 -37.42
C ASN A 412 40.03 -5.04 -36.34
N PRO A 413 40.25 -6.38 -36.43
CA PRO A 413 40.41 -7.29 -35.29
C PRO A 413 41.83 -7.89 -35.15
N VAL A 414 42.20 -8.38 -33.96
CA VAL A 414 43.29 -9.37 -33.79
C VAL A 414 42.96 -10.39 -32.68
N THR A 415 43.17 -11.65 -33.05
CA THR A 415 43.02 -12.96 -32.40
C THR A 415 43.95 -13.19 -31.20
N THR A 416 43.49 -13.90 -30.15
CA THR A 416 44.14 -15.10 -29.52
C THR A 416 43.40 -15.50 -28.24
N GLY A 417 43.14 -16.81 -28.07
CA GLY A 417 42.48 -17.38 -26.90
C GLY A 417 43.44 -17.78 -25.78
N ALA A 418 42.89 -18.02 -24.59
CA ALA A 418 43.25 -19.07 -23.62
C ALA A 418 42.48 -18.84 -22.30
N GLU A 419 42.25 -19.93 -21.59
CA GLU A 419 41.51 -20.06 -20.34
C GLU A 419 42.05 -19.24 -19.15
N ALA A 420 41.17 -19.11 -18.16
CA ALA A 420 41.43 -19.22 -16.73
C ALA A 420 41.45 -17.95 -15.86
N VAL A 421 40.85 -18.15 -14.67
CA VAL A 421 41.04 -17.46 -13.39
C VAL A 421 40.41 -16.07 -13.26
N PHE A 422 39.23 -16.02 -12.63
CA PHE A 422 38.71 -14.80 -12.02
C PHE A 422 39.44 -14.53 -10.70
N PRO A 423 40.15 -13.40 -10.52
CA PRO A 423 40.68 -13.01 -9.22
C PRO A 423 39.60 -12.33 -8.36
N GLU A 424 39.61 -12.67 -7.07
CA GLU A 424 38.61 -12.35 -6.05
C GLU A 424 38.55 -10.86 -5.59
N ASN A 425 39.01 -9.91 -6.43
CA ASN A 425 39.04 -8.47 -6.10
C ASN A 425 38.72 -7.55 -7.29
N ALA A 426 37.86 -7.98 -8.22
CA ALA A 426 37.36 -7.08 -9.27
C ALA A 426 36.33 -6.09 -8.70
N PRO A 427 36.44 -4.78 -8.99
CA PRO A 427 35.43 -3.79 -8.64
C PRO A 427 34.08 -4.16 -9.28
N ARG A 428 32.99 -3.96 -8.53
CA ARG A 428 31.66 -4.56 -8.81
C ARG A 428 31.07 -4.23 -10.18
N ASP A 429 31.56 -3.22 -10.89
CA ASP A 429 31.12 -2.74 -12.20
C ASP A 429 31.91 -3.31 -13.40
N GLU A 430 33.06 -3.96 -13.16
CA GLU A 430 33.94 -4.44 -14.24
C GLU A 430 33.27 -5.51 -15.12
N ALA A 431 32.49 -6.41 -14.52
CA ALA A 431 31.75 -7.44 -15.25
C ALA A 431 30.72 -6.85 -16.22
N ALA A 432 30.01 -5.80 -15.80
CA ALA A 432 29.04 -5.11 -16.65
C ALA A 432 29.73 -4.37 -17.80
N LYS A 433 30.90 -3.79 -17.55
CA LYS A 433 31.70 -3.10 -18.58
C LYS A 433 32.20 -4.07 -19.67
N ILE A 434 32.64 -5.27 -19.27
CA ILE A 434 33.05 -6.32 -20.21
C ILE A 434 31.86 -6.81 -21.04
N GLU A 435 30.68 -6.98 -20.43
CA GLU A 435 29.48 -7.37 -21.17
C GLU A 435 29.00 -6.30 -22.17
N GLU A 436 29.16 -5.02 -21.83
CA GLU A 436 28.87 -3.92 -22.75
C GLU A 436 29.85 -3.91 -23.94
N GLN A 437 31.15 -4.09 -23.68
CA GLN A 437 32.16 -4.18 -24.74
C GLN A 437 31.94 -5.36 -25.68
N LYS A 438 31.39 -6.46 -25.16
CA LYS A 438 31.00 -7.65 -25.94
C LYS A 438 29.65 -7.48 -26.66
N GLY A 439 28.94 -6.37 -26.46
CA GLY A 439 27.63 -6.10 -27.05
C GLY A 439 26.47 -6.92 -26.47
N VAL A 440 26.68 -7.61 -25.34
CA VAL A 440 25.65 -8.41 -24.66
C VAL A 440 24.62 -7.50 -24.01
N ILE A 441 25.09 -6.39 -23.43
CA ILE A 441 24.24 -5.35 -22.87
C ILE A 441 24.40 -4.03 -23.63
N THR A 442 23.32 -3.25 -23.69
CA THR A 442 23.31 -1.91 -24.30
C THR A 442 22.49 -0.93 -23.48
N PHE A 443 22.87 0.34 -23.52
CA PHE A 443 22.18 1.43 -22.84
C PHE A 443 21.53 2.38 -23.84
N VAL A 444 20.23 2.62 -23.67
CA VAL A 444 19.46 3.49 -24.57
C VAL A 444 18.58 4.42 -23.76
N VAL A 445 18.65 5.73 -24.05
CA VAL A 445 17.69 6.68 -23.48
C VAL A 445 16.41 6.64 -24.30
N VAL A 446 15.33 6.23 -23.66
CA VAL A 446 14.00 6.11 -24.25
C VAL A 446 13.04 7.07 -23.58
N GLY A 447 12.07 7.59 -24.31
CA GLY A 447 11.02 8.45 -23.78
C GLY A 447 9.79 8.34 -24.65
N ASN A 448 8.62 8.55 -24.05
CA ASN A 448 7.41 8.68 -24.84
C ASN A 448 7.37 10.07 -25.50
N SER A 449 6.78 10.16 -26.68
CA SER A 449 6.55 11.43 -27.35
C SER A 449 5.10 11.51 -27.77
N ILE A 450 4.43 12.60 -27.41
CA ILE A 450 3.08 12.91 -27.91
C ILE A 450 3.18 13.55 -29.31
N THR A 451 4.34 14.13 -29.66
CA THR A 451 4.52 14.91 -30.89
C THR A 451 5.05 14.11 -32.06
N GLN A 452 5.69 12.95 -31.81
CA GLN A 452 6.23 12.08 -32.86
C GLN A 452 5.82 10.62 -32.64
N PRO A 453 5.53 9.86 -33.71
CA PRO A 453 5.24 8.44 -33.59
C PRO A 453 6.46 7.69 -33.03
N VAL A 454 6.31 7.15 -31.83
CA VAL A 454 7.35 6.39 -31.15
C VAL A 454 7.50 5.03 -31.84
N LYS A 455 8.73 4.63 -32.19
CA LYS A 455 9.02 3.32 -32.81
C LYS A 455 8.45 2.20 -31.92
N LYS A 456 7.86 1.17 -32.53
CA LYS A 456 7.30 -0.01 -31.84
C LYS A 456 8.29 -0.61 -30.83
N GLN A 457 9.58 -0.63 -31.18
CA GLN A 457 10.65 -1.13 -30.32
C GLN A 457 10.81 -0.32 -29.02
N THR A 458 10.73 1.01 -29.11
CA THR A 458 10.82 1.90 -27.95
C THR A 458 9.63 1.71 -27.00
N ILE A 459 8.42 1.52 -27.55
CA ILE A 459 7.23 1.21 -26.74
C ILE A 459 7.40 -0.14 -26.04
N MET A 460 7.91 -1.17 -26.73
CA MET A 460 8.19 -2.47 -26.13
C MET A 460 9.20 -2.38 -24.98
N TRP A 461 10.24 -1.55 -25.13
CA TRP A 461 11.20 -1.29 -24.05
C TRP A 461 10.56 -0.56 -22.87
N LEU A 462 9.73 0.46 -23.11
CA LEU A 462 9.01 1.17 -22.05
C LEU A 462 8.05 0.25 -21.28
N ILE A 463 7.33 -0.65 -21.97
CA ILE A 463 6.48 -1.67 -21.33
C ILE A 463 7.34 -2.65 -20.50
N GLY A 464 8.49 -3.08 -21.05
CA GLY A 464 9.44 -3.91 -20.31
C GLY A 464 9.91 -3.23 -19.02
N LEU A 465 10.31 -1.96 -19.11
CA LEU A 465 10.77 -1.15 -17.98
C LEU A 465 9.66 -0.90 -16.94
N GLN A 466 8.44 -0.60 -17.39
CA GLN A 466 7.26 -0.50 -16.52
C GLN A 466 7.07 -1.79 -15.71
N ASN A 467 7.19 -2.95 -16.35
CA ASN A 467 7.10 -4.24 -15.65
C ASN A 467 8.26 -4.43 -14.67
N VAL A 468 9.49 -4.09 -15.03
CA VAL A 468 10.64 -4.15 -14.11
C VAL A 468 10.40 -3.27 -12.88
N PHE A 469 10.03 -2.01 -13.08
CA PHE A 469 9.73 -1.09 -11.98
C PHE A 469 8.57 -1.58 -11.11
N SER A 470 7.49 -2.08 -11.72
CA SER A 470 6.32 -2.57 -10.98
C SER A 470 6.64 -3.78 -10.10
N HIS A 471 7.57 -4.65 -10.50
CA HIS A 471 7.98 -5.80 -9.69
C HIS A 471 9.01 -5.43 -8.63
N GLN A 472 9.95 -4.53 -8.95
CA GLN A 472 11.05 -4.17 -8.06
C GLN A 472 10.70 -3.07 -7.05
N LEU A 473 9.68 -2.26 -7.34
CA LEU A 473 9.21 -1.17 -6.49
C LEU A 473 7.75 -1.43 -6.06
N PRO A 474 7.48 -2.45 -5.20
CA PRO A 474 6.12 -2.85 -4.83
C PRO A 474 5.37 -1.78 -4.01
N ARG A 475 6.09 -0.81 -3.44
CA ARG A 475 5.50 0.36 -2.76
C ARG A 475 4.99 1.42 -3.73
N MET A 476 5.36 1.34 -5.01
CA MET A 476 4.92 2.26 -6.06
C MET A 476 3.77 1.62 -6.85
N PRO A 477 2.55 2.22 -6.87
CA PRO A 477 1.43 1.68 -7.62
C PRO A 477 1.75 1.53 -9.11
N LYS A 478 1.25 0.45 -9.75
CA LYS A 478 1.54 0.17 -11.15
C LYS A 478 1.01 1.27 -12.06
N GLU A 479 -0.15 1.85 -11.74
CA GLU A 479 -0.76 2.97 -12.47
C GLU A 479 0.12 4.22 -12.37
N TYR A 480 0.70 4.48 -11.20
CA TYR A 480 1.62 5.60 -10.99
C TYR A 480 2.91 5.43 -11.79
N ILE A 481 3.52 4.24 -11.74
CA ILE A 481 4.70 3.90 -12.53
C ILE A 481 4.40 4.08 -14.02
N SER A 482 3.27 3.54 -14.49
CA SER A 482 2.87 3.65 -15.89
C SER A 482 2.71 5.10 -16.31
N ARG A 483 2.00 5.90 -15.49
CA ARG A 483 1.79 7.32 -15.77
C ARG A 483 3.11 8.06 -15.97
N LEU A 484 4.12 7.82 -15.13
CA LEU A 484 5.40 8.53 -15.24
C LEU A 484 6.33 7.97 -16.31
N VAL A 485 6.41 6.64 -16.47
CA VAL A 485 7.23 6.01 -17.51
C VAL A 485 6.77 6.41 -18.92
N PHE A 486 5.45 6.59 -19.11
CA PHE A 486 4.88 7.02 -20.38
C PHE A 486 4.61 8.54 -20.45
N ASP A 487 4.96 9.33 -19.44
CA ASP A 487 4.85 10.79 -19.49
C ASP A 487 6.00 11.35 -20.36
N PRO A 488 5.71 12.17 -21.39
CA PRO A 488 6.73 12.75 -22.26
C PRO A 488 7.74 13.67 -21.55
N LYS A 489 7.39 14.18 -20.35
CA LYS A 489 8.31 14.97 -19.52
C LYS A 489 9.39 14.10 -18.87
N HIS A 490 9.20 12.78 -18.84
CA HIS A 490 10.15 11.83 -18.27
C HIS A 490 10.89 11.10 -19.38
N LYS A 491 12.15 10.79 -19.10
CA LYS A 491 12.99 9.92 -19.93
C LYS A 491 13.45 8.76 -19.06
N THR A 492 13.68 7.62 -19.69
CA THR A 492 14.21 6.43 -19.01
C THR A 492 15.49 5.99 -19.69
N LEU A 493 16.57 5.91 -18.93
CA LEU A 493 17.77 5.19 -19.36
C LEU A 493 17.51 3.69 -19.20
N ALA A 494 17.39 2.99 -20.31
CA ALA A 494 17.13 1.55 -20.37
C ALA A 494 18.43 0.75 -20.43
N LEU A 495 18.54 -0.27 -19.58
CA LEU A 495 19.53 -1.34 -19.73
C LEU A 495 18.88 -2.51 -20.44
N LEU A 496 19.38 -2.81 -21.63
CA LEU A 496 18.93 -3.90 -22.47
C LEU A 496 19.95 -5.02 -22.44
N LYS A 497 19.49 -6.27 -22.36
CA LYS A 497 20.30 -7.48 -22.52
C LYS A 497 19.60 -8.38 -23.52
N ASP A 498 20.31 -8.77 -24.58
CA ASP A 498 19.73 -9.54 -25.69
C ASP A 498 18.42 -8.92 -26.24
N GLY A 499 18.39 -7.57 -26.33
CA GLY A 499 17.24 -6.80 -26.81
C GLY A 499 16.07 -6.65 -25.83
N ARG A 500 16.14 -7.22 -24.61
CA ARG A 500 15.11 -7.13 -23.57
C ARG A 500 15.51 -6.18 -22.45
N ALA A 501 14.56 -5.39 -21.94
CA ALA A 501 14.80 -4.50 -20.82
C ALA A 501 14.92 -5.27 -19.50
N ILE A 502 16.09 -5.18 -18.85
CA ILE A 502 16.39 -5.84 -17.57
C ILE A 502 16.59 -4.85 -16.42
N GLY A 503 16.64 -3.56 -16.70
CA GLY A 503 16.77 -2.51 -15.69
C GLY A 503 16.68 -1.13 -16.31
N GLY A 504 16.51 -0.11 -15.48
CA GLY A 504 16.52 1.27 -15.95
C GLY A 504 16.44 2.32 -14.85
N ILE A 505 16.70 3.56 -15.25
CA ILE A 505 16.50 4.76 -14.42
C ILE A 505 15.54 5.69 -15.13
N CYS A 506 14.36 5.91 -14.56
CA CYS A 506 13.39 6.91 -15.02
C CYS A 506 13.68 8.24 -14.31
N PHE A 507 13.80 9.31 -15.08
CA PHE A 507 14.19 10.63 -14.59
C PHE A 507 13.48 11.75 -15.33
N ARG A 508 13.39 12.90 -14.68
CA ARG A 508 12.83 14.15 -15.23
C ARG A 508 13.87 15.26 -15.12
N MET A 509 14.16 15.91 -16.25
CA MET A 509 15.15 16.97 -16.32
C MET A 509 14.50 18.35 -16.14
N PHE A 510 15.14 19.20 -15.33
CA PHE A 510 14.79 20.61 -15.15
C PHE A 510 15.97 21.47 -15.60
N LEU A 511 16.10 21.65 -16.93
CA LEU A 511 17.27 22.30 -17.54
C LEU A 511 17.47 23.74 -17.02
N SER A 512 16.39 24.51 -16.87
CA SER A 512 16.46 25.89 -16.39
C SER A 512 16.92 26.00 -14.93
N GLN A 513 16.64 24.98 -14.11
CA GLN A 513 17.00 24.91 -12.69
C GLN A 513 18.32 24.15 -12.46
N GLY A 514 18.90 23.54 -13.51
CA GLY A 514 20.19 22.85 -13.44
C GLY A 514 20.18 21.52 -12.69
N PHE A 515 19.01 20.89 -12.49
CA PHE A 515 18.92 19.60 -11.81
C PHE A 515 18.03 18.57 -12.54
N THR A 516 18.22 17.30 -12.18
CA THR A 516 17.38 16.17 -12.60
C THR A 516 16.81 15.45 -11.39
N GLU A 517 15.51 15.16 -11.45
CA GLU A 517 14.83 14.28 -10.51
C GLU A 517 14.96 12.82 -10.99
N ILE A 518 15.55 11.95 -10.17
CA ILE A 518 15.51 10.49 -10.38
C ILE A 518 14.26 9.95 -9.71
N VAL A 519 13.33 9.48 -10.53
CA VAL A 519 11.98 9.04 -10.13
C VAL A 519 11.96 7.55 -9.81
N PHE A 520 12.53 6.72 -10.69
CA PHE A 520 12.63 5.27 -10.49
C PHE A 520 14.02 4.78 -10.83
N CYS A 521 14.54 3.83 -10.06
CA CYS A 521 15.80 3.15 -10.33
C CYS A 521 15.65 1.68 -9.92
N ALA A 522 15.71 0.77 -10.89
CA ALA A 522 15.58 -0.66 -10.60
C ALA A 522 16.27 -1.54 -11.65
N VAL A 523 16.68 -2.73 -11.22
CA VAL A 523 17.19 -3.83 -12.06
C VAL A 523 16.46 -5.10 -11.64
N THR A 524 16.12 -5.99 -12.57
CA THR A 524 15.46 -7.26 -12.27
C THR A 524 16.24 -8.09 -11.25
N SER A 525 15.56 -8.74 -10.30
CA SER A 525 16.16 -9.51 -9.20
C SER A 525 17.22 -10.53 -9.64
N ASN A 526 17.01 -11.22 -10.78
CA ASN A 526 17.93 -12.23 -11.30
C ASN A 526 19.26 -11.63 -11.81
N GLU A 527 19.29 -10.32 -12.06
CA GLU A 527 20.42 -9.56 -12.57
C GLU A 527 20.94 -8.56 -11.51
N GLN A 528 20.39 -8.56 -10.30
CA GLN A 528 20.91 -7.76 -9.18
C GLN A 528 22.25 -8.33 -8.70
N VAL A 529 23.04 -7.48 -8.02
CA VAL A 529 24.38 -7.83 -7.48
C VAL A 529 25.49 -8.02 -8.53
N LYS A 530 25.16 -8.09 -9.83
CA LYS A 530 26.13 -8.17 -10.95
C LYS A 530 26.75 -6.82 -11.39
N GLY A 531 26.57 -5.77 -10.61
CA GLY A 531 27.14 -4.44 -10.91
C GLY A 531 26.33 -3.54 -11.83
N TYR A 532 25.32 -4.07 -12.54
CA TYR A 532 24.53 -3.29 -13.52
C TYR A 532 23.93 -2.01 -12.95
N GLY A 533 23.51 -1.99 -11.68
CA GLY A 533 22.96 -0.79 -11.05
C GLY A 533 23.99 0.34 -10.88
N THR A 534 25.25 0.01 -10.60
CA THR A 534 26.33 1.02 -10.56
C THR A 534 26.65 1.51 -11.98
N HIS A 535 26.74 0.57 -12.93
CA HIS A 535 27.06 0.88 -14.32
C HIS A 535 26.00 1.80 -14.96
N LEU A 536 24.72 1.51 -14.72
CA LEU A 536 23.57 2.31 -15.16
C LEU A 536 23.61 3.75 -14.60
N MET A 537 24.02 3.91 -13.34
CA MET A 537 24.17 5.23 -12.72
C MET A 537 25.35 6.01 -13.31
N ASN A 538 26.46 5.34 -13.61
CA ASN A 538 27.62 5.99 -14.24
C ASN A 538 27.27 6.52 -15.64
N HIS A 539 26.60 5.69 -16.46
CA HIS A 539 26.07 6.10 -17.76
C HIS A 539 25.08 7.29 -17.65
N LEU A 540 24.24 7.29 -16.62
CA LEU A 540 23.32 8.40 -16.36
C LEU A 540 24.07 9.71 -16.03
N LYS A 541 25.13 9.64 -15.22
CA LYS A 541 25.96 10.81 -14.86
C LYS A 541 26.65 11.39 -16.08
N ASP A 542 27.29 10.56 -16.89
CA ASP A 542 27.99 11.00 -18.11
C ASP A 542 27.02 11.58 -19.15
N TYR A 543 25.80 11.03 -19.24
CA TYR A 543 24.73 11.62 -20.06
C TYR A 543 24.35 13.02 -19.58
N HIS A 544 24.22 13.26 -18.28
CA HIS A 544 23.81 14.56 -17.74
C HIS A 544 24.92 15.61 -17.74
N ILE A 545 26.19 15.21 -17.55
CA ILE A 545 27.34 16.11 -17.69
C ILE A 545 27.41 16.70 -19.10
N ARG A 546 27.17 15.89 -20.14
CA ARG A 546 27.12 16.36 -21.54
C ARG A 546 26.02 17.39 -21.79
N LEU A 547 24.95 17.35 -21.00
CA LEU A 547 23.83 18.29 -21.07
C LEU A 547 23.98 19.47 -20.10
N ASN A 548 25.13 19.58 -19.43
CA ASN A 548 25.43 20.60 -18.42
C ASN A 548 24.42 20.62 -17.24
N VAL A 549 23.90 19.45 -16.85
CA VAL A 549 23.05 19.28 -15.67
C VAL A 549 23.84 18.54 -14.60
N LEU A 550 24.21 19.25 -13.53
CA LEU A 550 25.19 18.75 -12.55
C LEU A 550 24.58 18.30 -11.23
N HIS A 551 23.27 18.47 -11.04
CA HIS A 551 22.62 18.10 -9.78
C HIS A 551 21.59 17.00 -9.97
N PHE A 552 21.68 15.96 -9.15
CA PHE A 552 20.63 14.96 -9.01
C PHE A 552 19.93 15.09 -7.68
N LEU A 553 18.61 14.99 -7.72
CA LEU A 553 17.76 14.85 -6.55
C LEU A 553 16.93 13.60 -6.69
N THR A 554 16.73 12.90 -5.58
CA THR A 554 15.90 11.69 -5.56
C THR A 554 15.32 11.48 -4.17
N PHE A 555 14.10 10.96 -4.13
CA PHE A 555 13.52 10.46 -2.90
C PHE A 555 13.81 8.97 -2.79
N ALA A 556 14.78 8.63 -1.94
CA ALA A 556 15.23 7.26 -1.74
C ALA A 556 14.45 6.59 -0.61
N ASP A 557 13.86 5.43 -0.90
CA ASP A 557 13.34 4.53 0.14
C ASP A 557 14.47 4.01 1.05
N GLU A 558 14.15 3.65 2.28
CA GLU A 558 15.09 3.18 3.32
C GLU A 558 16.01 2.06 2.83
N PHE A 559 15.49 1.13 2.02
CA PHE A 559 16.26 0.04 1.42
C PHE A 559 17.23 0.50 0.32
N ALA A 560 16.95 1.64 -0.33
CA ALA A 560 17.75 2.20 -1.42
C ALA A 560 18.78 3.24 -0.95
N ILE A 561 18.63 3.83 0.25
CA ILE A 561 19.58 4.81 0.80
C ILE A 561 21.02 4.29 0.76
N GLY A 562 21.24 3.01 1.10
CA GLY A 562 22.58 2.41 1.07
C GLY A 562 23.18 2.32 -0.34
N TYR A 563 22.35 2.11 -1.36
CA TYR A 563 22.78 2.15 -2.76
C TYR A 563 23.12 3.59 -3.18
N PHE A 564 22.23 4.55 -2.94
CA PHE A 564 22.44 5.96 -3.34
C PHE A 564 23.66 6.59 -2.65
N LYS A 565 23.90 6.28 -1.37
CA LYS A 565 25.14 6.71 -0.68
C LYS A 565 26.40 6.22 -1.40
N LYS A 566 26.43 4.96 -1.87
CA LYS A 566 27.56 4.41 -2.64
C LYS A 566 27.71 5.06 -4.01
N GLN A 567 26.64 5.60 -4.58
CA GLN A 567 26.65 6.35 -5.83
C GLN A 567 27.02 7.83 -5.64
N GLY A 568 27.35 8.28 -4.43
CA GLY A 568 27.75 9.67 -4.14
C GLY A 568 26.60 10.60 -3.78
N PHE A 569 25.45 10.07 -3.36
CA PHE A 569 24.35 10.88 -2.84
C PHE A 569 24.48 11.11 -1.32
N SER A 570 24.18 12.32 -0.87
CA SER A 570 24.12 12.73 0.53
C SER A 570 22.71 13.15 0.93
N LYS A 571 22.40 13.10 2.24
CA LYS A 571 21.17 13.71 2.79
C LYS A 571 21.27 15.24 2.87
N GLU A 572 22.48 15.77 2.88
CA GLU A 572 22.74 17.20 2.81
C GLU A 572 22.54 17.68 1.37
N ILE A 573 21.63 18.64 1.19
CA ILE A 573 21.31 19.22 -0.11
C ILE A 573 22.11 20.50 -0.26
N LYS A 574 23.10 20.50 -1.16
CA LYS A 574 23.98 21.67 -1.40
C LYS A 574 23.37 22.69 -2.35
N MET A 575 22.18 22.40 -2.89
CA MET A 575 21.45 23.28 -3.79
C MET A 575 20.53 24.22 -2.99
N PRO A 576 20.42 25.51 -3.34
CA PRO A 576 19.46 26.42 -2.75
C PRO A 576 18.02 25.91 -2.81
N LYS A 577 17.30 25.94 -1.69
CA LYS A 577 15.89 25.51 -1.58
C LYS A 577 14.97 26.05 -2.69
N PRO A 578 15.03 27.34 -3.07
CA PRO A 578 14.16 27.89 -4.12
C PRO A 578 14.35 27.25 -5.51
N GLN A 579 15.49 26.61 -5.78
CA GLN A 579 15.78 26.02 -7.09
C GLN A 579 15.09 24.68 -7.31
N TYR A 580 14.72 23.96 -6.24
CA TYR A 580 14.12 22.63 -6.36
C TYR A 580 12.77 22.48 -5.64
N ASN A 581 12.49 23.32 -4.65
CA ASN A 581 11.24 23.26 -3.90
C ASN A 581 10.04 23.54 -4.83
N GLY A 582 9.02 22.67 -4.79
CA GLY A 582 7.85 22.75 -5.68
C GLY A 582 8.04 22.14 -7.08
N TYR A 583 9.26 21.78 -7.48
CA TYR A 583 9.52 21.10 -8.76
C TYR A 583 9.65 19.58 -8.62
N ILE A 584 10.25 19.14 -7.52
CA ILE A 584 10.39 17.73 -7.16
C ILE A 584 9.13 17.25 -6.41
N LYS A 585 8.71 16.00 -6.65
CA LYS A 585 7.57 15.43 -5.92
C LYS A 585 8.01 14.89 -4.58
N ASP A 586 7.27 15.23 -3.53
CA ASP A 586 7.49 14.66 -2.20
C ASP A 586 6.94 13.23 -2.14
N TYR A 587 7.78 12.30 -1.69
CA TYR A 587 7.41 10.92 -1.47
C TYR A 587 7.42 10.60 0.01
N GLU A 588 6.27 10.20 0.53
CA GLU A 588 6.09 9.85 1.93
C GLU A 588 6.92 8.61 2.31
N GLY A 589 7.64 8.67 3.44
CA GLY A 589 8.53 7.59 3.87
C GLY A 589 9.84 7.46 3.08
N ALA A 590 10.14 8.40 2.18
CA ALA A 590 11.41 8.45 1.47
C ALA A 590 12.28 9.61 1.97
N THR A 591 13.60 9.43 1.92
CA THR A 591 14.56 10.49 2.26
C THR A 591 14.99 11.22 0.99
N LEU A 592 14.83 12.54 0.96
CA LEU A 592 15.41 13.37 -0.10
C LEU A 592 16.94 13.29 -0.03
N MET A 593 17.55 12.91 -1.15
CA MET A 593 18.99 12.77 -1.30
C MET A 593 19.49 13.57 -2.50
N HIS A 594 20.66 14.17 -2.36
CA HIS A 594 21.30 15.03 -3.35
C HIS A 594 22.64 14.47 -3.80
N CYS A 595 22.94 14.54 -5.10
CA CYS A 595 24.27 14.27 -5.64
C CYS A 595 24.70 15.44 -6.54
N HIS A 596 25.91 15.92 -6.33
CA HIS A 596 26.56 16.92 -7.19
C HIS A 596 27.60 16.22 -8.05
N LEU A 597 27.43 16.32 -9.37
CA LEU A 597 28.31 15.73 -10.36
C LEU A 597 29.53 16.64 -10.61
N ASN A 598 30.69 16.01 -10.78
CA ASN A 598 31.90 16.72 -11.15
C ASN A 598 32.10 16.62 -12.67
N PRO A 599 32.07 17.74 -13.42
CA PRO A 599 32.18 17.71 -14.89
C PRO A 599 33.56 17.25 -15.40
N ARG A 600 34.57 17.18 -14.53
CA ARG A 600 35.92 16.70 -14.88
C ARG A 600 36.07 15.18 -14.79
N ILE A 601 35.07 14.47 -14.28
CA ILE A 601 35.12 13.02 -14.09
C ILE A 601 34.27 12.35 -15.17
N VAL A 602 34.87 11.38 -15.87
CA VAL A 602 34.14 10.42 -16.71
C VAL A 602 33.76 9.23 -15.83
N TYR A 603 32.49 9.13 -15.44
CA TYR A 603 32.05 8.17 -14.42
C TYR A 603 32.08 6.73 -14.91
N THR A 604 31.90 6.48 -16.21
CA THR A 604 32.06 5.15 -16.84
C THR A 604 33.52 4.64 -16.84
N GLU A 605 34.49 5.54 -16.66
CA GLU A 605 35.92 5.21 -16.56
C GLU A 605 36.48 5.35 -15.14
N PHE A 606 35.65 5.78 -14.19
CA PHE A 606 36.05 6.15 -12.84
C PHE A 606 36.88 5.07 -12.14
N THR A 607 36.42 3.82 -12.20
CA THR A 607 37.10 2.66 -11.60
C THR A 607 38.49 2.42 -12.20
N SER A 608 38.64 2.58 -13.52
CA SER A 608 39.91 2.44 -14.23
C SER A 608 40.88 3.59 -13.90
N VAL A 609 40.37 4.81 -13.74
CA VAL A 609 41.17 6.01 -13.38
C VAL A 609 41.67 5.94 -11.94
N ILE A 610 40.82 5.54 -10.97
CA ILE A 610 41.21 5.39 -9.56
C ILE A 610 42.29 4.31 -9.40
N ARG A 611 42.21 3.22 -10.18
CA ARG A 611 43.23 2.18 -10.18
C ARG A 611 44.57 2.71 -10.68
N LYS A 612 44.60 3.41 -11.82
CA LYS A 612 45.81 4.07 -12.33
C LYS A 612 46.37 5.10 -11.33
N GLN A 613 45.51 5.84 -10.64
CA GLN A 613 45.95 6.80 -9.61
C GLN A 613 46.55 6.13 -8.37
N LYS A 614 46.03 4.97 -7.95
CA LYS A 614 46.60 4.16 -6.85
C LYS A 614 47.87 3.39 -7.24
N GLU A 615 48.08 3.15 -8.53
CA GLU A 615 49.29 2.52 -9.05
C GLU A 615 50.43 3.53 -9.27
N VAL A 616 50.11 4.83 -9.37
CA VAL A 616 51.06 5.93 -9.61
C VAL A 616 51.39 6.74 -8.34
N GLY A 617 50.50 6.76 -7.35
CA GLY A 617 50.73 7.38 -6.03
C GLY A 617 50.93 6.34 -4.95
#